data_AF-A0A965D4Z9-F1
#
_entry.id   AF-A0A965D4Z9-F1
#
_cell.length_a   1.000
_cell.length_b   1.000
_cell.length_c   1.000
_cell.angle_alpha   90.00
_cell.angle_beta   90.00
_cell.angle_gamma   90.00
#
_symmetry.space_group_name_H-M   'P 1'
#
loop_
_entity.id
_entity.type
_entity.pdbx_description
1 polymer ?
#
loop_
_entity_poly.entity_id
_entity_poly.type
_entity_poly.pdbx_seq_one_letter_code
_entity_poly.pdbx_strand_id
1 'polypeptide(L)'
;MSNYTEKMVAELRAATPLNLEKAKAFASEFGLSHRSIISKAKQLGLDYEAQPKRAASKRVGPTKADLLDGIRKALTLPDREGDLTKAELESVLEHLA
;
A
#
# COMPACT_ATOMS: atom_id res chain seq x y z
N MET A 1 24.96 1.20 -23.14
CA MET A 1 25.85 0.52 -22.18
C MET A 1 24.99 -0.10 -21.09
N SER A 2 24.96 -1.43 -20.97
CA SER A 2 24.25 -2.08 -19.86
C SER A 2 25.11 -1.95 -18.60
N ASN A 3 24.58 -1.41 -17.50
CA ASN A 3 25.28 -1.38 -16.20
C ASN A 3 25.44 -2.79 -15.56
N TYR A 4 25.09 -3.85 -16.28
CA TYR A 4 25.20 -5.24 -15.85
C TYR A 4 26.29 -5.92 -16.66
N THR A 5 27.27 -6.46 -15.97
CA THR A 5 28.27 -7.36 -16.58
C THR A 5 27.67 -8.75 -16.78
N GLU A 6 28.26 -9.53 -17.68
CA GLU A 6 27.84 -10.91 -17.95
C GLU A 6 27.95 -11.79 -16.69
N LYS A 7 28.93 -11.54 -15.83
CA LYS A 7 29.12 -12.23 -14.55
C LYS A 7 27.92 -12.02 -13.61
N MET A 8 27.46 -10.78 -13.48
CA MET A 8 26.29 -10.44 -12.65
C MET A 8 25.01 -11.11 -13.17
N VAL A 9 24.88 -11.22 -14.50
CA VAL A 9 23.74 -11.92 -15.12
C VAL A 9 23.79 -13.42 -14.85
N ALA A 10 24.97 -14.04 -14.85
CA ALA A 10 25.13 -15.44 -14.50
C ALA A 10 24.78 -15.72 -13.03
N GLU A 11 25.22 -14.86 -12.12
CA GLU A 11 24.89 -14.95 -10.69
C GLU A 11 23.39 -14.79 -10.43
N LEU A 12 22.73 -13.84 -11.12
CA LEU A 12 21.27 -13.67 -11.04
C LEU A 12 20.52 -14.91 -11.54
N ARG A 13 20.98 -15.55 -12.61
CA ARG A 13 20.40 -16.80 -13.13
C ARG A 13 20.57 -17.98 -12.17
N ALA A 14 21.72 -18.07 -11.51
CA ALA A 14 21.98 -19.12 -10.52
C ALA A 14 21.13 -18.94 -9.23
N ALA A 15 20.76 -17.70 -8.91
CA ALA A 15 20.02 -17.37 -7.68
C ALA A 15 18.49 -17.50 -7.79
N THR A 16 17.97 -17.91 -8.96
CA THR A 16 16.54 -18.11 -9.23
C THR A 16 15.96 -19.25 -8.38
N PRO A 17 14.76 -19.13 -7.77
CA PRO A 17 13.83 -17.99 -7.83
C PRO A 17 14.32 -16.78 -7.03
N LEU A 18 14.17 -15.60 -7.64
CA LEU A 18 14.57 -14.33 -7.05
C LEU A 18 13.47 -13.85 -6.10
N ASN A 19 13.86 -13.28 -4.96
CA ASN A 19 12.92 -12.62 -4.04
C ASN A 19 13.44 -11.22 -3.66
N LEU A 20 12.65 -10.45 -2.92
CA LEU A 20 13.01 -9.07 -2.56
C LEU A 20 14.27 -8.99 -1.68
N GLU A 21 14.53 -10.00 -0.86
CA GLU A 21 15.71 -10.05 0.02
C GLU A 21 16.99 -10.34 -0.77
N LYS A 22 16.97 -11.36 -1.63
CA LYS A 22 18.04 -11.65 -2.59
C LYS A 22 18.32 -10.44 -3.48
N ALA A 23 17.28 -9.78 -4.00
CA ALA A 23 17.43 -8.58 -4.81
C ALA A 23 18.08 -7.41 -4.04
N LYS A 24 17.85 -7.30 -2.72
CA LYS A 24 18.53 -6.33 -1.86
C LYS A 24 19.98 -6.71 -1.58
N ALA A 25 20.28 -8.00 -1.38
CA ALA A 25 21.64 -8.47 -1.22
C ALA A 25 22.49 -8.17 -2.47
N PHE A 26 21.98 -8.54 -3.64
CA PHE A 26 22.62 -8.20 -4.92
C PHE A 26 22.71 -6.68 -5.16
N ALA A 27 21.75 -5.89 -4.67
CA ALA A 27 21.81 -4.43 -4.76
C ALA A 27 23.01 -3.86 -4.02
N SER A 28 23.23 -4.34 -2.80
CA SER A 28 24.39 -3.96 -1.97
C SER A 28 25.70 -4.43 -2.57
N GLU A 29 25.75 -5.65 -3.12
CA GLU A 29 26.95 -6.22 -3.72
C GLU A 29 27.35 -5.54 -5.03
N PHE A 30 26.37 -5.24 -5.88
CA PHE A 30 26.58 -4.66 -7.20
C PHE A 30 26.59 -3.13 -7.22
N GLY A 31 26.28 -2.48 -6.10
CA GLY A 31 26.12 -1.02 -6.04
C GLY A 31 24.98 -0.50 -6.92
N LEU A 32 23.96 -1.33 -7.18
CA LEU A 32 22.80 -1.00 -8.01
C LEU A 32 21.54 -0.93 -7.16
N SER A 33 20.48 -0.30 -7.66
CA SER A 33 19.20 -0.31 -6.94
C SER A 33 18.54 -1.70 -7.03
N HIS A 34 17.91 -2.16 -5.94
CA HIS A 34 17.14 -3.41 -5.94
C HIS A 34 16.04 -3.43 -7.02
N ARG A 35 15.48 -2.26 -7.35
CA ARG A 35 14.48 -2.12 -8.43
C ARG A 35 15.08 -2.40 -9.80
N SER A 36 16.32 -1.94 -10.04
CA SER A 36 17.06 -2.22 -11.27
C SER A 36 17.34 -3.71 -11.43
N ILE A 37 17.65 -4.40 -10.33
CA ILE A 37 17.93 -5.85 -10.32
C ILE A 37 16.67 -6.65 -10.62
N ILE A 38 15.56 -6.30 -9.98
CA ILE A 38 14.25 -6.91 -10.25
C ILE A 38 13.84 -6.67 -11.71
N SER A 39 14.04 -5.44 -12.23
CA SER A 39 13.77 -5.12 -13.64
C SER A 39 14.62 -5.97 -14.60
N LYS A 40 15.92 -6.11 -14.30
CA LYS A 40 16.82 -6.92 -15.12
C LYS A 40 16.47 -8.41 -15.06
N ALA A 41 16.14 -8.94 -13.88
CA ALA A 41 15.69 -10.31 -13.71
C ALA A 41 14.41 -10.59 -14.52
N LYS A 42 13.44 -9.67 -14.50
CA LYS A 42 12.22 -9.75 -15.34
C LYS A 42 12.52 -9.71 -16.84
N GLN A 43 13.43 -8.83 -17.28
CA GLN A 43 13.86 -8.79 -18.69
C GLN A 43 14.53 -10.09 -19.13
N LEU A 44 15.20 -10.80 -18.22
CA LEU A 44 15.85 -12.08 -18.46
C LEU A 44 14.88 -13.28 -18.34
N GLY A 45 13.61 -13.05 -18.02
CA GLY A 45 12.62 -14.10 -17.83
C GLY A 45 12.80 -14.91 -16.55
N LEU A 46 13.47 -14.36 -15.53
CA LEU A 46 13.67 -15.04 -14.25
C LEU A 46 12.44 -14.91 -13.34
N ASP A 47 12.08 -16.01 -12.69
CA ASP A 47 10.98 -16.04 -11.74
C ASP A 47 11.26 -15.16 -10.53
N TYR A 48 10.26 -14.34 -10.19
CA TYR A 48 10.29 -13.42 -9.06
C TYR A 48 9.16 -13.72 -8.08
N GLU A 49 9.53 -14.25 -6.92
CA GLU A 49 8.63 -14.47 -5.79
C GLU A 49 8.46 -13.17 -5.02
N ALA A 50 7.36 -12.46 -5.31
CA ALA A 50 6.98 -11.30 -4.54
C ALA A 50 6.54 -11.73 -3.13
N GLN A 51 7.17 -11.15 -2.10
CA GLN A 51 6.67 -11.28 -0.74
C GLN A 51 5.18 -10.88 -0.71
N PRO A 52 4.32 -11.66 -0.05
CA PRO A 52 2.91 -11.32 0.07
C PRO A 52 2.80 -9.93 0.68
N LYS A 53 2.06 -9.04 0.02
CA LYS A 53 1.78 -7.71 0.58
C LYS A 53 1.19 -7.93 1.96
N ARG A 54 1.83 -7.40 3.00
CA ARG A 54 1.26 -7.41 4.34
C ARG A 54 -0.14 -6.81 4.22
N ALA A 55 -1.15 -7.58 4.62
CA ALA A 55 -2.51 -7.08 4.66
C ALA A 55 -2.50 -5.77 5.43
N ALA A 56 -3.11 -4.73 4.86
CA ALA A 56 -3.23 -3.46 5.57
C ALA A 56 -3.83 -3.76 6.95
N SER A 57 -3.22 -3.22 8.01
CA SER A 57 -3.74 -3.37 9.36
C SER A 57 -5.21 -2.96 9.35
N LYS A 58 -6.10 -3.81 9.88
CA LYS A 58 -7.53 -3.48 10.02
C LYS A 58 -7.61 -2.10 10.69
N ARG A 59 -8.43 -1.20 10.11
CA ARG A 59 -8.67 0.11 10.72
C ARG A 59 -9.20 -0.11 12.13
N VAL A 60 -8.53 0.46 13.12
CA VAL A 60 -8.95 0.45 14.52
C VAL A 60 -9.67 1.78 14.76
N GLY A 61 -10.98 1.72 14.96
CA GLY A 61 -11.81 2.91 15.27
C GLY A 61 -13.17 2.90 14.57
N PRO A 62 -14.07 3.79 14.99
CA PRO A 62 -15.38 3.95 14.36
C PRO A 62 -15.21 4.38 12.90
N THR A 63 -16.04 3.81 12.03
CA THR A 63 -16.13 4.23 10.65
C THR A 63 -16.81 5.60 10.53
N LYS A 64 -16.71 6.23 9.36
CA LYS A 64 -17.46 7.45 9.08
C LYS A 64 -18.96 7.25 9.29
N ALA A 65 -19.50 6.07 8.93
CA ALA A 65 -20.90 5.75 9.15
C ALA A 65 -21.25 5.71 10.65
N ASP A 66 -20.41 5.05 11.46
CA ASP A 66 -20.61 5.00 12.92
C ASP A 66 -20.60 6.39 13.55
N LEU A 67 -19.72 7.28 13.07
CA LEU A 67 -19.67 8.67 13.51
C LEU A 67 -20.93 9.45 13.11
N LEU A 68 -21.37 9.32 11.85
CA LEU A 68 -22.57 9.99 11.35
C LEU A 68 -23.83 9.54 12.11
N ASP A 69 -23.94 8.24 12.40
CA ASP A 69 -25.05 7.69 13.18
C ASP A 69 -25.03 8.19 14.62
N GLY A 70 -23.84 8.33 15.21
CA GLY A 70 -23.67 8.95 16.52
C GLY A 70 -24.16 10.40 16.55
N ILE A 71 -23.79 11.20 15.53
CA ILE A 71 -24.21 12.60 15.40
C ILE A 71 -25.73 12.70 15.24
N ARG A 72 -26.33 11.86 14.38
CA ARG A 72 -27.79 11.84 14.18
C ARG A 72 -28.54 11.52 15.45
N LYS A 73 -28.08 10.51 16.20
CA LYS A 73 -28.67 10.14 17.49
C LYS A 73 -28.56 11.26 18.52
N ALA A 74 -27.40 11.92 18.60
CA ALA A 74 -27.18 13.01 19.55
C ALA A 74 -28.06 14.23 19.28
N LEU A 75 -28.30 14.54 18.00
CA LEU A 75 -29.06 15.72 17.56
C LEU A 75 -30.51 15.40 17.18
N THR A 76 -30.98 14.18 17.45
CA THR A 76 -32.33 13.71 17.09
C THR A 76 -32.69 13.93 15.61
N LEU A 77 -31.70 13.77 14.73
CA LEU A 77 -31.87 13.95 13.28
C LEU A 77 -32.50 12.70 12.64
N PRO A 78 -33.11 12.85 11.45
CA PRO A 78 -33.70 11.73 10.72
C PRO A 78 -32.68 10.62 10.45
N ASP A 79 -33.13 9.37 10.57
CA ASP A 79 -32.31 8.22 10.18
C ASP A 79 -32.22 8.14 8.66
N ARG A 80 -31.00 8.11 8.13
CA ARG A 80 -30.72 8.06 6.70
C ARG A 80 -29.29 7.60 6.43
N GLU A 81 -29.12 6.95 5.29
CA GLU A 81 -27.80 6.65 4.76
C GLU A 81 -27.15 7.88 4.10
N GLY A 82 -25.83 7.86 3.99
CA GLY A 82 -25.06 8.91 3.33
C GLY A 82 -24.66 10.08 4.25
N ASP A 83 -24.24 11.19 3.64
CA ASP A 83 -23.72 12.36 4.36
C ASP A 83 -24.83 13.25 4.93
N LEU A 84 -24.46 14.07 5.91
CA LEU A 84 -25.34 15.11 6.46
C LEU A 84 -25.70 16.12 5.37
N THR A 85 -26.97 16.50 5.33
CA THR A 85 -27.49 17.59 4.51
C THR A 85 -27.10 18.94 5.09
N LYS A 86 -27.28 19.99 4.28
CA LYS A 86 -27.08 21.37 4.73
C LYS A 86 -27.93 21.70 5.97
N ALA A 87 -29.20 21.30 6.00
CA ALA A 87 -30.08 21.53 7.14
C ALA A 87 -29.58 20.81 8.41
N GLU A 88 -29.13 19.57 8.28
CA GLU A 88 -28.57 18.81 9.41
C GLU A 88 -27.25 19.43 9.91
N LEU A 89 -26.43 19.99 9.01
CA LEU A 89 -25.22 20.71 9.39
C LEU A 89 -25.51 22.04 10.09
N GLU A 90 -26.61 22.73 9.73
CA GLU A 90 -27.07 23.91 10.45
C GLU A 90 -27.47 23.55 11.89
N SER A 91 -28.18 22.43 12.10
CA SER A 91 -28.49 21.92 13.45
C SER A 91 -27.24 21.54 14.25
N VAL A 92 -26.22 20.98 13.61
CA VAL A 92 -24.92 20.73 14.26
C VAL A 92 -24.27 22.04 14.70
N LEU A 93 -24.30 23.07 13.84
CA LEU A 93 -23.72 24.37 14.13
C LEU A 93 -24.42 25.06 15.31
N GLU A 94 -25.76 25.02 15.33
CA GLU A 94 -26.56 25.56 16.44
C GLU A 94 -26.26 24.88 17.78
N HIS A 95 -25.91 23.60 17.79
CA HIS A 95 -25.59 22.87 19.01
C HIS A 95 -24.17 23.14 19.55
N LEU A 96 -23.30 23.73 18.72
CA LEU A 96 -21.92 24.07 19.08
C LEU A 96 -21.73 25.54 19.45
N ALA A 97 -22.71 26.39 19.14
CA ALA A 97 -22.72 27.82 19.45
C ALA A 97 -23.35 28.09 20.82
#